data_AF-A0A179B1V9-F1
#
_entry.id   AF-A0A179B1V9-F1
#
_cell.length_a   1.000
_cell.length_b   1.000
_cell.length_c   1.000
_cell.angle_alpha   90.00
_cell.angle_beta   90.00
_cell.angle_gamma   90.00
#
_symmetry.space_group_name_H-M   'P 1'
#
loop_
_entity.id
_entity.type
_entity.pdbx_description
1 polymer ?
#
loop_
_entity_poly.entity_id
_entity_poly.type
_entity_poly.pdbx_seq_one_letter_code
_entity_poly.pdbx_strand_id
1 'polypeptide(L)'
;MSQLRLDRDKFNQTINRLEQEGQRFDKAQSDFALGAQAATGALSPTPAPSADGCGIGEFDQFHTPLHATLFASENELKTVSRGQKHFISQLREAVSSIEGVNEAERAKYLERLAAVDGKFTYRRPEEMKEYVEAYARARNLIDKLSQWGGK
;
A
#
# COMPACT_ATOMS: atom_id res chain seq x y z
N MET A 1 13.56 35.89 -18.93
CA MET A 1 12.66 34.82 -18.44
C MET A 1 13.31 33.50 -18.77
N SER A 2 13.61 32.66 -17.77
CA SER A 2 14.22 31.35 -17.99
C SER A 2 13.15 30.39 -18.50
N GLN A 3 13.21 30.00 -19.76
CA GLN A 3 12.34 28.96 -20.32
C GLN A 3 12.71 27.62 -19.67
N LEU A 4 11.77 27.05 -18.93
CA LEU A 4 11.93 25.77 -18.26
C LEU A 4 11.86 24.68 -19.34
N ARG A 5 13.02 24.25 -19.83
CA ARG A 5 13.14 23.21 -20.86
C ARG A 5 13.12 21.84 -20.22
N LEU A 6 12.37 20.91 -20.82
CA LEU A 6 12.38 19.50 -20.42
C LEU A 6 13.74 18.87 -20.76
N ASP A 7 14.49 18.48 -19.74
CA ASP A 7 15.66 17.60 -19.90
C ASP A 7 15.15 16.16 -20.12
N ARG A 8 15.06 15.78 -21.40
CA ARG A 8 14.49 14.49 -21.85
C ARG A 8 15.18 13.30 -21.21
N ASP A 9 16.50 13.35 -21.05
CA ASP A 9 17.28 12.22 -20.54
C ASP A 9 17.02 12.02 -19.06
N LYS A 10 17.09 13.10 -18.27
CA LYS A 10 16.74 13.03 -16.84
C LYS A 10 15.29 12.63 -16.63
N PHE A 11 14.39 13.14 -17.45
CA PHE A 11 12.98 12.81 -17.33
C PHE A 11 12.69 11.34 -17.66
N ASN A 12 13.31 10.81 -18.72
CA ASN A 12 13.27 9.39 -19.04
C ASN A 12 13.85 8.54 -17.91
N GLN A 13 14.97 8.96 -17.31
CA GLN A 13 15.58 8.27 -16.18
C GLN A 13 14.65 8.23 -14.96
N THR A 14 13.98 9.34 -14.65
CA THR A 14 12.98 9.43 -13.59
C THR A 14 11.81 8.48 -13.84
N ILE A 15 11.24 8.47 -15.04
CA ILE A 15 10.14 7.55 -15.37
C ILE A 15 10.60 6.09 -15.26
N ASN A 16 11.77 5.74 -15.80
CA ASN A 16 12.30 4.37 -15.73
C ASN A 16 12.50 3.91 -14.27
N ARG A 17 12.97 4.82 -13.40
CA ARG A 17 13.08 4.54 -11.97
C ARG A 17 11.71 4.33 -11.32
N LEU A 18 10.73 5.18 -11.63
CA LEU A 18 9.37 5.01 -11.11
C LEU A 18 8.71 3.71 -11.62
N GLU A 19 8.99 3.30 -12.86
CA GLU A 19 8.52 2.02 -13.40
C GLU A 19 9.09 0.83 -12.60
N GLN A 20 10.38 0.88 -12.24
CA GLN A 20 11.04 -0.13 -11.40
C GLN A 20 10.52 -0.11 -9.96
N GLU A 21 10.34 1.07 -9.38
CA GLU A 21 9.76 1.23 -8.04
C GLU A 21 8.30 0.74 -8.01
N GLY A 22 7.52 0.99 -9.06
CA GLY A 22 6.16 0.47 -9.20
C GLY A 22 6.12 -1.06 -9.30
N GLN A 23 7.08 -1.70 -9.98
CA GLN A 23 7.20 -3.17 -9.99
C GLN A 23 7.53 -3.72 -8.60
N ARG A 24 8.43 -3.06 -7.87
CA ARG A 24 8.76 -3.45 -6.49
C ARG A 24 7.57 -3.28 -5.56
N PHE A 25 6.79 -2.22 -5.73
CA PHE A 25 5.57 -1.98 -4.97
C PHE A 25 4.52 -3.08 -5.23
N ASP A 26 4.29 -3.43 -6.50
CA ASP A 26 3.33 -4.49 -6.85
C ASP A 26 3.76 -5.86 -6.30
N LYS A 27 5.06 -6.15 -6.32
CA LYS A 27 5.62 -7.33 -5.65
C LYS A 27 5.38 -7.29 -4.14
N ALA A 28 5.70 -6.17 -3.48
CA ALA A 28 5.53 -6.03 -2.03
C ALA A 28 4.05 -6.18 -1.60
N GLN A 29 3.12 -5.66 -2.39
CA GLN A 29 1.68 -5.88 -2.22
C GLN A 29 1.30 -7.36 -2.35
N SER A 30 1.85 -8.07 -3.34
CA SER A 30 1.58 -9.50 -3.52
C SER A 30 2.16 -10.35 -2.38
N ASP A 31 3.41 -10.06 -1.97
CA ASP A 31 4.05 -10.72 -0.83
C ASP A 31 3.24 -10.47 0.46
N PHE A 32 2.75 -9.25 0.64
CA PHE A 32 1.86 -8.89 1.75
C PHE A 32 0.54 -9.68 1.71
N ALA A 33 -0.10 -9.81 0.55
CA ALA A 33 -1.33 -10.58 0.40
C ALA A 33 -1.13 -12.05 0.78
N LEU A 34 -0.05 -12.67 0.31
CA LEU A 34 0.33 -14.05 0.69
C LEU A 34 0.59 -14.18 2.19
N GLY A 35 1.28 -13.20 2.79
CA GLY A 35 1.52 -13.16 4.23
C GLY A 35 0.23 -13.01 5.05
N ALA A 36 -0.69 -12.14 4.61
CA ALA A 36 -2.00 -11.96 5.23
C ALA A 36 -2.83 -13.25 5.16
N GLN A 37 -2.84 -13.94 4.02
CA GLN A 37 -3.53 -15.22 3.85
C GLN A 37 -2.96 -16.30 4.78
N ALA A 38 -1.63 -16.41 4.86
CA ALA A 38 -0.97 -17.38 5.74
C ALA A 38 -1.27 -17.10 7.23
N ALA A 39 -1.23 -15.83 7.65
CA ALA A 39 -1.58 -15.44 9.00
C ALA A 39 -3.04 -15.77 9.31
N THR A 40 -3.97 -15.50 8.39
CA THR A 40 -5.40 -15.83 8.57
C THR A 40 -5.64 -17.32 8.73
N GLY A 41 -4.96 -18.15 7.92
CA GLY A 41 -5.03 -19.61 8.05
C GLY A 41 -4.51 -20.11 9.40
N ALA A 42 -3.44 -19.50 9.92
CA ALA A 42 -2.89 -19.86 11.23
C ALA A 42 -3.75 -19.37 12.42
N LEU A 43 -4.53 -18.30 12.21
CA LEU A 43 -5.43 -17.72 13.23
C LEU A 43 -6.85 -18.32 13.16
N SER A 44 -7.12 -19.21 12.20
CA SER A 44 -8.43 -19.85 12.05
C SER A 44 -8.65 -20.90 13.16
N PRO A 45 -9.79 -20.88 13.89
CA PRO A 45 -10.04 -21.72 15.06
C PRO A 45 -10.35 -23.19 14.72
N THR A 46 -10.04 -23.65 13.50
CA THR A 46 -10.35 -25.02 13.07
C THR A 46 -9.29 -25.98 13.64
N PRO A 47 -9.68 -26.98 14.45
CA PRO A 47 -8.71 -27.90 15.02
C PRO A 47 -8.16 -28.79 13.90
N ALA A 48 -6.84 -28.72 13.66
CA ALA A 48 -6.17 -29.77 12.91
C ALA A 48 -6.32 -31.09 13.69
N PRO A 49 -6.74 -32.20 13.06
CA PRO A 49 -6.86 -33.48 13.74
C PRO A 49 -5.45 -34.01 14.06
N SER A 50 -5.10 -33.95 15.34
CA SER A 50 -4.11 -34.79 16.04
C SER A 50 -2.67 -34.80 15.51
N ALA A 51 -1.76 -34.19 16.26
CA ALA A 51 -0.44 -34.77 16.52
C ALA A 51 0.20 -34.07 17.74
N ASP A 52 0.68 -34.88 18.66
CA ASP A 52 1.33 -34.51 19.91
C ASP A 52 2.39 -33.40 19.77
N GLY A 53 2.36 -32.44 20.71
CA GLY A 53 3.56 -31.69 21.09
C GLY A 53 3.89 -30.41 20.32
N CYS A 54 3.02 -29.40 20.37
CA CYS A 54 3.43 -27.99 20.45
C CYS A 54 2.23 -27.18 20.98
N GLY A 55 2.43 -26.38 22.02
CA GLY A 55 1.34 -25.78 22.80
C GLY A 55 0.46 -24.86 21.95
N ILE A 56 -0.81 -25.23 21.75
CA ILE A 56 -1.84 -24.36 21.15
C ILE A 56 -1.97 -23.03 21.93
N GLY A 57 -1.63 -23.02 23.23
CA GLY A 57 -1.55 -21.79 24.04
C GLY A 57 -0.33 -20.91 23.77
N GLU A 58 0.77 -21.44 23.22
CA GLU A 58 1.94 -20.63 22.82
C GLU A 58 1.70 -19.93 21.49
N PHE A 59 0.78 -20.40 20.66
CA PHE A 59 0.43 -19.72 19.41
C PHE A 59 -0.48 -18.49 19.66
N ASP A 60 -1.34 -18.55 20.68
CA ASP A 60 -2.20 -17.44 21.11
C ASP A 60 -1.40 -16.18 21.50
N GLN A 61 -0.21 -16.35 22.10
CA GLN A 61 0.67 -15.23 22.47
C GLN A 61 1.15 -14.42 21.26
N PHE A 62 1.17 -15.04 20.06
CA PHE A 62 1.58 -14.37 18.82
C PHE A 62 0.41 -13.71 18.09
N HIS A 63 -0.83 -13.96 18.50
CA HIS A 63 -2.02 -13.42 17.85
C HIS A 63 -2.00 -11.88 17.81
N THR A 64 -1.73 -11.22 18.94
CA THR A 64 -1.68 -9.75 19.01
C THR A 64 -0.50 -9.16 18.22
N PRO A 65 0.75 -9.66 18.39
CA PRO A 65 1.88 -9.21 17.58
C PRO A 65 1.68 -9.39 16.06
N LEU A 66 1.10 -10.51 15.62
CA LEU A 66 0.83 -10.77 14.19
C LEU A 66 -0.20 -9.80 13.61
N HIS A 67 -1.25 -9.48 14.36
CA HIS A 67 -2.20 -8.45 13.94
C HIS A 67 -1.56 -7.07 13.82
N ALA A 68 -0.73 -6.69 14.80
CA ALA A 68 -0.07 -5.40 14.81
C ALA A 68 0.87 -5.23 13.61
N THR A 69 1.64 -6.27 13.26
CA THR A 69 2.53 -6.25 12.10
C THR A 69 1.76 -6.18 10.78
N LEU A 70 0.70 -6.97 10.61
CA LEU A 70 -0.16 -6.90 9.41
C LEU A 70 -0.75 -5.51 9.19
N PHE A 71 -1.23 -4.87 10.27
CA PHE A 71 -1.80 -3.53 10.19
C PHE A 71 -0.71 -2.47 9.88
N ALA A 72 0.46 -2.58 10.51
CA ALA A 72 1.58 -1.70 10.25
C ALA A 72 2.02 -1.79 8.77
N SER A 73 2.19 -3.00 8.24
CA SER A 73 2.55 -3.23 6.84
C SER A 73 1.48 -2.73 5.87
N GLU A 74 0.19 -2.93 6.17
CA GLU A 74 -0.89 -2.34 5.37
C GLU A 74 -0.80 -0.81 5.35
N ASN A 75 -0.57 -0.18 6.51
CA ASN A 75 -0.50 1.27 6.61
C ASN A 75 0.70 1.84 5.84
N GLU A 76 1.84 1.14 5.87
CA GLU A 76 3.01 1.49 5.07
C GLU A 76 2.73 1.41 3.56
N LEU A 77 2.12 0.33 3.08
CA LEU A 77 1.74 0.18 1.67
C LEU A 77 0.80 1.29 1.21
N LYS A 78 -0.19 1.67 2.02
CA LYS A 78 -1.06 2.82 1.74
C LYS A 78 -0.32 4.15 1.73
N THR A 79 0.63 4.34 2.65
CA THR A 79 1.41 5.58 2.76
C THR A 79 2.32 5.73 1.54
N VAL A 80 3.02 4.68 1.15
CA VAL A 80 3.85 4.65 -0.06
C VAL A 80 3.01 4.87 -1.31
N SER A 81 1.86 4.18 -1.43
CA SER A 81 0.91 4.38 -2.53
C SER A 81 0.50 5.84 -2.68
N ARG A 82 0.03 6.48 -1.59
CA ARG A 82 -0.39 7.89 -1.61
C ARG A 82 0.75 8.84 -1.95
N GLY A 83 1.92 8.64 -1.35
CA GLY A 83 3.09 9.49 -1.58
C GLY A 83 3.56 9.44 -3.03
N GLN A 84 3.67 8.23 -3.59
CA GLN A 84 4.11 8.05 -4.98
C GLN A 84 3.08 8.57 -5.99
N LYS A 85 1.78 8.31 -5.78
CA LYS A 85 0.72 8.87 -6.64
C LYS A 85 0.70 10.40 -6.60
N HIS A 86 0.91 11.01 -5.43
CA HIS A 86 1.02 12.47 -5.32
C HIS A 86 2.22 13.01 -6.11
N PHE A 87 3.39 12.39 -5.95
CA PHE A 87 4.58 12.78 -6.71
C PHE A 87 4.37 12.64 -8.23
N ILE A 88 3.76 11.54 -8.69
CA ILE A 88 3.45 11.34 -10.11
C ILE A 88 2.45 12.38 -10.61
N SER A 89 1.46 12.77 -9.81
CA SER A 89 0.53 13.87 -10.15
C SER A 89 1.27 15.18 -10.38
N GLN A 90 2.19 15.54 -9.48
CA GLN A 90 3.02 16.74 -9.64
C GLN A 90 3.90 16.69 -10.90
N LEU A 91 4.45 15.51 -11.23
CA LEU A 91 5.20 15.33 -12.48
C LEU A 91 4.30 15.49 -13.71
N ARG A 92 3.05 15.00 -13.68
CA ARG A 92 2.09 15.18 -14.78
C ARG A 92 1.74 16.64 -14.98
N GLU A 93 1.52 17.38 -13.90
CA GLU A 93 1.27 18.82 -13.93
C GLU A 93 2.47 19.57 -14.51
N ALA A 94 3.68 19.27 -14.04
CA ALA A 94 4.91 19.86 -14.56
C ALA A 94 5.10 19.57 -16.06
N VAL A 95 4.91 18.32 -16.49
CA VAL A 95 4.96 17.96 -17.92
C VAL A 95 3.92 18.71 -18.72
N SER A 96 2.73 18.95 -18.16
CA SER A 96 1.64 19.68 -18.84
C SER A 96 1.91 21.18 -18.94
N SER A 97 2.68 21.76 -18.01
CA SER A 97 3.00 23.19 -17.99
C SER A 97 4.26 23.57 -18.77
N ILE A 98 5.08 22.61 -19.21
CA ILE A 98 6.32 22.91 -19.95
C ILE A 98 5.99 23.49 -21.33
N GLU A 99 6.62 24.64 -21.62
CA GLU A 99 6.58 25.30 -22.92
C GLU A 99 7.67 24.73 -23.86
N GLY A 100 7.37 24.63 -25.15
CA GLY A 100 8.34 24.18 -26.17
C GLY A 100 8.50 22.67 -26.33
N VAL A 101 7.71 21.85 -25.63
CA VAL A 101 7.53 20.42 -25.92
C VAL A 101 6.38 20.26 -26.90
N ASN A 102 6.55 19.44 -27.95
CA ASN A 102 5.46 19.18 -28.90
C ASN A 102 4.35 18.35 -28.24
N GLU A 103 3.13 18.47 -28.75
CA GLU A 103 1.96 17.83 -28.13
C GLU A 103 2.02 16.29 -28.13
N ALA A 104 2.55 15.67 -29.18
CA ALA A 104 2.73 14.22 -29.24
C ALA A 104 3.76 13.71 -28.22
N GLU A 105 4.83 14.45 -27.99
CA GLU A 105 5.84 14.12 -27.00
C GLU A 105 5.29 14.30 -25.57
N ARG A 106 4.54 15.38 -25.34
CA ARG A 106 3.81 15.60 -24.08
C ARG A 106 2.85 14.45 -23.79
N ALA A 107 2.03 14.08 -24.76
CA ALA A 107 1.07 12.98 -24.64
C ALA A 107 1.76 11.66 -24.27
N LYS A 108 2.88 11.33 -24.95
CA LYS A 108 3.67 10.13 -24.64
C LYS A 108 4.16 10.11 -23.19
N TYR A 109 4.64 11.23 -22.67
CA TYR A 109 5.12 11.31 -21.30
C TYR A 109 3.98 11.21 -20.27
N LEU A 110 2.84 11.85 -20.55
CA LEU A 110 1.66 11.76 -19.69
C LEU A 110 1.08 10.34 -19.65
N GLU A 111 1.08 9.64 -20.78
CA GLU A 111 0.64 8.24 -20.87
C GLU A 111 1.55 7.32 -20.04
N ARG A 112 2.88 7.48 -20.16
CA ARG A 112 3.83 6.71 -19.33
C ARG A 112 3.63 6.98 -17.84
N LEU A 113 3.49 8.24 -17.44
CA LEU A 113 3.21 8.60 -16.04
C LEU A 113 1.86 8.01 -15.56
N ALA A 114 0.83 7.96 -16.41
CA ALA A 114 -0.44 7.34 -16.08
C ALA A 114 -0.30 5.82 -15.87
N ALA A 115 0.46 5.13 -16.72
CA ALA A 115 0.73 3.70 -16.56
C ALA A 115 1.49 3.41 -15.27
N VAL A 116 2.45 4.26 -14.90
CA VAL A 116 3.19 4.17 -13.63
C VAL A 116 2.29 4.45 -12.42
N ASP A 117 1.43 5.47 -12.48
CA ASP A 117 0.45 5.78 -11.42
C ASP A 117 -0.47 4.59 -11.11
N GLY A 118 -0.86 3.85 -12.15
CA GLY A 118 -1.63 2.63 -12.02
C GLY A 118 -0.95 1.57 -11.13
N LYS A 119 0.38 1.39 -11.27
CA LYS A 119 1.16 0.40 -10.51
C LYS A 119 1.23 0.71 -9.01
N PHE A 120 1.13 1.98 -8.62
CA PHE A 120 1.12 2.38 -7.22
C PHE A 120 -0.28 2.33 -6.58
N THR A 121 -1.28 1.78 -7.26
CA THR A 121 -2.61 1.61 -6.68
C THR A 121 -2.60 0.47 -5.68
N TYR A 122 -2.70 0.80 -4.39
CA TYR A 122 -2.83 -0.19 -3.34
C TYR A 122 -4.16 -0.94 -3.45
N ARG A 123 -4.07 -2.27 -3.45
CA ARG A 123 -5.20 -3.21 -3.45
C ARG A 123 -5.17 -3.98 -2.14
N ARG A 124 -6.20 -3.76 -1.32
CA ARG A 124 -6.36 -4.48 -0.05
C ARG A 124 -6.71 -5.95 -0.32
N PRO A 125 -5.97 -6.91 0.24
CA PRO A 125 -6.34 -8.33 0.20
C PRO A 125 -7.68 -8.58 0.89
N GLU A 126 -8.45 -9.54 0.39
CA GLU A 126 -9.73 -9.97 0.97
C GLU A 126 -9.63 -10.30 2.46
N GLU A 127 -8.57 -11.02 2.83
CA GLU A 127 -8.31 -11.51 4.17
C GLU A 127 -8.12 -10.35 5.17
N MET A 128 -7.58 -9.22 4.71
CA MET A 128 -7.42 -8.02 5.53
C MET A 128 -8.73 -7.26 5.77
N LYS A 129 -9.80 -7.53 5.00
CA LYS A 129 -11.10 -6.84 5.18
C LYS A 129 -11.70 -7.17 6.54
N GLU A 130 -11.74 -8.44 6.91
CA GLU A 130 -12.30 -8.90 8.20
C GLU A 130 -11.49 -8.38 9.40
N TYR A 131 -10.15 -8.36 9.28
CA TYR A 131 -9.27 -7.84 10.33
C TYR A 131 -9.45 -6.34 10.57
N VAL A 132 -9.57 -5.56 9.49
CA VAL A 132 -9.78 -4.11 9.60
C VAL A 132 -11.15 -3.81 10.18
N GLU A 133 -12.19 -4.58 9.83
CA GLU A 133 -13.51 -4.45 10.44
C GLU A 133 -13.51 -4.76 11.94
N ALA A 134 -12.84 -5.84 12.35
CA ALA A 134 -12.71 -6.21 13.75
C ALA A 134 -12.01 -5.08 14.55
N TYR A 135 -10.92 -4.53 14.01
CA TYR A 135 -10.21 -3.41 14.64
C TYR A 135 -11.03 -2.12 14.67
N ALA A 136 -11.76 -1.80 13.60
CA ALA A 136 -12.64 -0.65 13.55
C ALA A 136 -13.79 -0.76 14.57
N ARG A 137 -14.35 -1.96 14.78
CA ARG A 137 -15.36 -2.21 15.83
C ARG A 137 -14.77 -2.04 17.22
N ALA A 138 -13.58 -2.61 17.47
CA ALA A 138 -12.87 -2.45 18.75
C ALA A 138 -12.57 -0.99 19.07
N ARG A 139 -12.09 -0.22 18.09
CA ARG A 139 -11.81 1.22 18.26
C ARG A 139 -13.07 2.04 18.50
N ASN A 140 -14.15 1.77 17.77
CA ASN A 140 -15.44 2.43 18.03
C ASN A 140 -15.99 2.11 19.42
N LEU A 141 -15.77 0.91 19.95
CA LEU A 141 -16.15 0.56 21.32
C LEU A 141 -15.32 1.34 22.34
N ILE A 142 -14.01 1.46 22.14
CA ILE A 142 -13.11 2.26 22.99
C ILE A 142 -13.49 3.74 22.96
N ASP A 143 -13.79 4.30 21.79
CA ASP A 143 -14.21 5.70 21.65
C ASP A 143 -15.55 5.94 22.37
N LYS A 144 -16.52 5.02 22.24
CA LYS A 144 -17.80 5.09 22.95
C LYS A 144 -17.62 4.99 24.48
N LEU A 145 -16.75 4.11 24.95
CA LEU A 145 -16.44 3.98 26.38
C LEU A 145 -15.74 5.23 26.92
N SER A 146 -14.84 5.83 26.14
CA SER A 146 -14.17 7.09 26.48
C SER A 146 -15.15 8.26 26.56
N GLN A 147 -16.20 8.28 25.73
CA GLN A 147 -17.28 9.26 25.80
C GLN A 147 -18.20 9.10 27.03
N TRP A 148 -18.29 7.89 27.60
CA TRP A 148 -19.10 7.62 28.79
C TRP A 148 -18.34 7.79 30.11
N GLY A 149 -17.01 7.65 30.10
CA GLY A 149 -16.14 7.80 31.27
C GLY A 149 -15.72 9.24 31.59
N GLY A 150 -16.09 10.21 30.77
CA GLY A 150 -15.84 11.64 31.02
C GLY A 150 -16.99 12.30 31.78
N LYS A 151 -17.09 12.05 33.09
CA LYS A 151 -17.86 12.87 34.04
C LYS A 151 -17.14 12.93 35.38
#